data_AF-A0A239M2L8-F1
#
_entry.id   AF-A0A239M2L8-F1
#
_cell.length_a   1.000
_cell.length_b   1.000
_cell.length_c   1.000
_cell.angle_alpha   90.00
_cell.angle_beta   90.00
_cell.angle_gamma   90.00
#
_symmetry.space_group_name_H-M   'P 1'
#
loop_
_entity.id
_entity.type
_entity.pdbx_description
1 polymer ?
#
loop_
_entity_poly.entity_id
_entity_poly.type
_entity_poly.pdbx_seq_one_letter_code
_entity_poly.pdbx_strand_id
1 'polypeptide(L)'
;MSFHARLYFPRRCLWDLRWGPPWDVEAEVRVPCDREKDCGGHTLAVSERSYDTPADSARGLAEATTWLLAQAVSRPPYAWRSLDPGCGCLPGLVD
;
A
#
# COMPACT_ATOMS: atom_id res chain seq x y z
N MET A 1 -0.30 -12.42 -1.83
CA MET A 1 -0.22 -11.08 -1.19
C MET A 1 1.10 -10.44 -1.59
N SER A 2 1.17 -9.13 -1.56
CA SER A 2 2.42 -8.38 -1.72
C SER A 2 2.47 -7.22 -0.72
N PHE A 3 3.69 -6.88 -0.31
CA PHE A 3 3.98 -5.77 0.59
C PHE A 3 4.86 -4.79 -0.16
N HIS A 4 4.49 -3.52 -0.16
CA HIS A 4 5.22 -2.48 -0.86
C HIS A 4 5.52 -1.35 0.10
N ALA A 5 6.75 -0.87 0.11
CA ALA A 5 7.14 0.36 0.77
C ALA A 5 7.78 1.27 -0.28
N ARG A 6 7.36 2.54 -0.31
CA ARG A 6 7.82 3.54 -1.27
C ARG A 6 8.18 4.80 -0.51
N LEU A 7 9.30 5.41 -0.89
CA LEU A 7 9.69 6.76 -0.52
C LEU A 7 9.80 7.55 -1.82
N TYR A 8 9.05 8.63 -1.92
CA TYR A 8 9.06 9.51 -3.09
C TYR A 8 8.86 10.97 -2.65
N PHE A 9 8.99 11.89 -3.59
CA PHE A 9 8.60 13.29 -3.43
C PHE A 9 7.51 13.57 -4.46
N PRO A 10 6.35 14.14 -4.08
CA PRO A 10 5.21 14.26 -4.96
C PRO A 10 5.48 15.35 -6.00
N ARG A 11 5.34 15.00 -7.28
CA ARG A 11 5.38 15.98 -8.36
C ARG A 11 4.06 16.75 -8.35
N ARG A 12 4.12 18.06 -8.09
CA ARG A 12 2.93 18.93 -8.15
C ARG A 12 2.44 19.14 -9.59
N CYS A 13 3.35 19.05 -10.57
CA CYS A 13 3.06 19.04 -11.99
C CYS A 13 4.18 18.35 -12.77
N LEU A 14 3.96 18.07 -14.06
CA LEU A 14 4.94 17.44 -14.96
C LEU A 14 6.29 18.18 -15.01
N TRP A 15 6.30 19.49 -14.75
CA TRP A 15 7.46 20.36 -14.83
C TRP A 15 8.11 20.64 -13.47
N ASP A 16 7.53 20.14 -12.37
CA ASP A 16 8.12 20.31 -11.04
C ASP A 16 9.21 19.25 -10.84
N LEU A 17 10.45 19.66 -11.10
CA LEU A 17 11.66 18.85 -10.92
C LEU A 17 12.30 19.03 -9.54
N ARG A 18 11.62 19.70 -8.60
CA ARG A 18 12.20 19.94 -7.28
C ARG A 18 12.38 18.63 -6.53
N TRP A 19 13.62 18.42 -6.10
CA TRP A 19 13.98 17.39 -5.14
C TRP A 19 13.85 18.03 -3.76
N GLY A 20 13.08 17.41 -2.87
CA GLY A 20 12.89 17.95 -1.54
C GLY A 20 11.45 17.84 -1.05
N PRO A 21 11.14 18.52 0.05
CA PRO A 21 9.90 18.30 0.77
C PRO A 21 8.64 18.73 -0.02
N PRO A 22 7.50 18.06 0.23
CA PRO A 22 7.36 16.97 1.17
C PRO A 22 7.96 15.65 0.64
N TRP A 23 8.54 14.86 1.54
CA TRP A 23 8.94 13.48 1.25
C TRP A 23 7.84 12.55 1.74
N ASP A 24 7.21 11.81 0.83
CA ASP A 24 6.11 10.91 1.14
C ASP A 24 6.61 9.47 1.27
N VAL A 25 6.28 8.86 2.40
CA VAL A 25 6.47 7.44 2.67
C VAL A 25 5.11 6.77 2.65
N GLU A 26 4.98 5.77 1.79
CA GLU A 26 3.77 4.96 1.65
C GLU A 26 4.12 3.49 1.84
N ALA A 27 3.34 2.79 2.67
CA ALA A 27 3.42 1.35 2.83
C ALA A 27 2.05 0.72 2.64
N GLU A 28 1.99 -0.32 1.81
CA GLU A 28 0.73 -0.97 1.41
C GLU A 28 0.82 -2.50 1.52
N VAL A 29 -0.29 -3.10 1.95
CA VAL A 29 -0.55 -4.54 1.85
C VAL A 29 -1.58 -4.79 0.76
N ARG A 30 -1.22 -5.58 -0.25
CA ARG A 30 -2.09 -5.89 -1.39
C ARG A 30 -2.36 -7.38 -1.54
N VAL A 31 -3.55 -7.75 -1.98
CA VAL A 31 -3.91 -9.13 -2.35
C VAL A 31 -4.35 -9.20 -3.81
N PRO A 32 -4.01 -10.28 -4.54
CA PRO A 32 -4.46 -10.43 -5.92
C PRO A 32 -5.99 -10.55 -5.97
N CYS A 33 -6.60 -9.92 -6.99
CA CYS A 33 -8.01 -10.08 -7.29
C CYS A 33 -8.15 -11.20 -8.32
N ASP A 34 -8.87 -12.27 -7.95
CA ASP A 34 -9.04 -13.45 -8.82
C ASP A 34 -10.33 -13.34 -9.69
N ARG A 35 -11.15 -12.30 -9.53
CA ARG A 35 -12.48 -12.17 -10.17
C ARG A 35 -12.45 -11.55 -11.57
N GLU A 36 -11.54 -10.61 -11.81
CA GLU A 36 -11.47 -9.89 -13.08
C GLU A 36 -10.08 -10.04 -13.69
N LYS A 37 -10.04 -10.45 -14.97
CA LYS A 37 -8.83 -10.39 -15.77
C LYS A 37 -8.41 -8.93 -15.82
N ASP A 38 -7.21 -8.62 -15.31
CA ASP A 38 -6.57 -7.28 -15.29
C ASP A 38 -6.87 -6.36 -14.09
N CYS A 39 -7.68 -6.78 -13.10
CA CYS A 39 -7.86 -5.96 -11.88
C CYS A 39 -6.55 -5.81 -11.06
N GLY A 40 -5.63 -6.76 -11.18
CA GLY A 40 -4.31 -6.74 -10.53
C GLY A 40 -4.35 -7.09 -9.04
N GLY A 41 -5.15 -6.37 -8.25
CA GLY A 41 -5.33 -6.63 -6.82
C GLY A 41 -5.97 -5.49 -6.03
N HIS A 42 -6.27 -5.76 -4.76
CA HIS A 42 -6.87 -4.81 -3.83
C HIS A 42 -5.93 -4.47 -2.68
N THR A 43 -5.90 -3.19 -2.29
CA THR A 43 -5.17 -2.71 -1.09
C THR A 43 -6.00 -3.00 0.16
N LEU A 44 -5.43 -3.74 1.10
CA LEU A 44 -6.08 -4.10 2.36
C LEU A 44 -5.75 -3.15 3.51
N ALA A 45 -4.55 -2.60 3.49
CA ALA A 45 -4.05 -1.68 4.51
C ALA A 45 -3.04 -0.74 3.88
N VAL A 46 -3.09 0.51 4.32
CA VAL A 46 -2.19 1.57 3.88
C VAL A 46 -1.70 2.36 5.09
N SER A 47 -0.43 2.75 5.08
CA SER A 47 0.17 3.70 5.99
C SER A 47 0.91 4.75 5.19
N GLU A 48 0.50 6.01 5.32
CA GLU A 48 1.05 7.16 4.59
C GLU A 48 1.51 8.24 5.57
N ARG A 49 2.70 8.78 5.34
CA ARG A 49 3.28 9.89 6.13
C ARG A 49 4.14 10.78 5.26
N SER A 50 4.11 12.08 5.52
CA SER A 50 4.96 13.07 4.87
C SER A 50 6.00 13.63 5.85
N TYR A 51 7.18 13.94 5.33
CA TYR A 51 8.31 14.44 6.10
C TYR A 51 8.95 15.66 5.43
N ASP A 52 9.42 16.61 6.24
CA ASP A 52 10.07 17.83 5.75
C ASP A 52 11.57 17.65 5.51
N THR A 53 12.19 16.62 6.10
CA THR A 53 13.62 16.37 5.97
C THR A 53 13.90 14.99 5.35
N PRO A 54 14.97 14.84 4.55
CA PRO A 54 15.37 13.54 4.02
C PRO A 54 15.74 12.51 5.09
N ALA A 55 16.32 12.96 6.21
CA ALA A 55 16.72 12.06 7.29
C ALA A 55 15.49 11.50 8.02
N ASP A 56 14.48 12.33 8.27
CA ASP A 56 13.24 11.86 8.89
C ASP A 56 12.43 10.98 7.95
N SER A 57 12.45 11.26 6.63
CA SER A 57 11.79 10.40 5.65
C SER A 57 12.45 9.02 5.53
N ALA A 58 13.78 8.95 5.60
CA ALA A 58 14.50 7.68 5.65
C ALA A 58 14.17 6.88 6.92
N ARG A 59 14.05 7.55 8.08
CA ARG A 59 13.57 6.92 9.32
C ARG A 59 12.12 6.43 9.17
N GLY A 60 11.27 7.26 8.58
CA GLY A 60 9.88 6.91 8.26
C GLY A 60 9.76 5.66 7.41
N LEU A 61 10.63 5.50 6.40
CA LEU A 61 10.66 4.29 5.57
C LEU A 61 11.05 3.03 6.37
N ALA A 62 11.99 3.15 7.31
CA ALA A 62 12.35 2.05 8.21
C ALA A 62 11.19 1.67 9.16
N GLU A 63 10.46 2.67 9.68
CA GLU A 63 9.25 2.44 10.48
C GLU A 63 8.15 1.78 9.65
N ALA A 64 7.93 2.24 8.42
CA ALA A 64 6.90 1.72 7.52
C ALA A 64 7.18 0.26 7.13
N THR A 65 8.45 -0.09 6.89
CA THR A 65 8.85 -1.49 6.63
C THR A 65 8.72 -2.38 7.87
N THR A 66 9.00 -1.85 9.06
CA THR A 66 8.73 -2.55 10.33
C THR A 66 7.22 -2.80 10.52
N TRP A 67 6.39 -1.82 10.19
CA TRP A 67 4.93 -1.99 10.20
C TRP A 67 4.48 -3.08 9.20
N LEU A 68 5.03 -3.11 7.98
CA LEU A 68 4.71 -4.17 7.00
C LEU A 68 5.11 -5.56 7.51
N LEU A 69 6.26 -5.68 8.18
CA LEU A 69 6.66 -6.94 8.80
C LEU A 69 5.66 -7.37 9.88
N ALA A 70 5.25 -6.44 10.74
CA ALA A 70 4.24 -6.69 11.77
C ALA A 70 2.91 -7.15 11.15
N GLN A 71 2.50 -6.54 10.03
CA GLN A 71 1.35 -7.04 9.26
C GLN A 71 1.62 -8.47 8.80
N ALA A 72 2.70 -8.73 8.06
CA ALA A 72 3.00 -10.02 7.45
C ALA A 72 2.99 -11.20 8.45
N VAL A 73 3.44 -10.98 9.69
CA VAL A 73 3.50 -12.03 10.72
C VAL A 73 2.24 -12.11 11.60
N SER A 74 1.35 -11.12 11.54
CA SER A 74 0.12 -11.10 12.35
C SER A 74 -0.87 -12.20 11.96
N ARG A 75 -0.76 -12.75 10.74
CA ARG A 75 -1.68 -13.73 10.18
C ARG A 75 -0.94 -14.72 9.27
N PRO A 76 -1.37 -15.98 9.22
CA PRO A 76 -0.82 -16.93 8.26
C PRO A 76 -1.16 -16.53 6.81
N PRO A 77 -0.34 -16.91 5.81
CA PRO A 77 -0.50 -16.46 4.42
C PRO A 77 -1.90 -16.69 3.80
N TYR A 78 -2.59 -17.77 4.17
CA TYR A 78 -3.91 -18.10 3.64
C TYR A 78 -5.02 -17.15 4.14
N ALA A 79 -4.86 -16.55 5.32
CA ALA A 79 -5.88 -15.72 5.95
C ALA A 79 -5.99 -14.31 5.34
N TRP A 80 -5.04 -13.91 4.49
CA TRP A 80 -5.07 -12.62 3.81
C TRP A 80 -6.12 -12.57 2.71
N ARG A 81 -6.38 -13.69 2.03
CA ARG A 81 -7.36 -13.74 0.94
C ARG A 81 -8.78 -13.52 1.42
N SER A 82 -9.14 -14.00 2.61
CA SER A 82 -10.47 -13.78 3.19
C SER A 82 -10.76 -12.33 3.56
N LEU A 83 -9.75 -11.45 3.53
CA LEU A 83 -9.90 -10.02 3.79
C LEU A 83 -10.09 -9.21 2.52
N ASP A 84 -9.97 -9.84 1.35
CA ASP A 84 -10.22 -9.19 0.09
C ASP A 84 -11.66 -8.61 0.09
N PRO A 85 -11.83 -7.28 -0.04
CA PRO A 85 -13.15 -6.66 -0.06
C PRO A 85 -14.01 -7.16 -1.24
N GLY A 86 -13.38 -7.60 -2.33
CA GLY A 86 -14.05 -8.24 -3.45
C GLY A 86 -14.53 -9.66 -3.14
N CYS A 87 -14.07 -10.30 -2.06
CA CYS A 87 -14.45 -11.66 -1.70
C CYS A 87 -15.90 -11.76 -1.20
N GLY A 88 -16.54 -10.64 -0.84
CA GLY A 88 -17.84 -10.58 -0.16
C GLY A 88 -19.08 -10.23 -1.00
N CYS A 89 -18.94 -9.79 -2.26
CA CYS A 89 -20.14 -9.55 -3.09
C CYS A 89 -20.68 -10.89 -3.59
N LEU A 90 -21.78 -11.34 -2.98
CA LEU A 90 -22.66 -12.41 -3.48
C LEU A 90 -23.03 -12.14 -4.96
N PRO A 91 -23.08 -13.15 -5.83
CA PRO A 91 -23.85 -13.04 -7.06
C PRO A 91 -25.33 -13.08 -6.66
N GLY A 92 -25.93 -11.90 -6.53
CA GLY A 92 -27.36 -11.75 -6.33
C GLY A 92 -27.82 -10.43 -6.94
N LEU A 93 -28.56 -10.56 -8.05
CA LEU A 93 -29.35 -9.55 -8.79
C LEU A 93 -28.64 -8.78 -9.91
N VAL A 94 -28.83 -9.28 -11.14
CA VAL A 94 -29.60 -8.57 -12.19
C VAL A 94 -30.15 -9.63 -13.18
N ASP A 95 -31.49 -9.69 -13.21
CA ASP A 95 -32.46 -10.33 -14.13
C ASP A 95 -32.08 -11.54 -15.01
#